data_AF-A0A1Y1JWY4-F1
#
_entry.id   AF-A0A1Y1JWY4-F1
#
_cell.length_a   1.000
_cell.length_b   1.000
_cell.length_c   1.000
_cell.angle_alpha   90.00
_cell.angle_beta   90.00
_cell.angle_gamma   90.00
#
_symmetry.space_group_name_H-M   'P 1'
#
loop_
_entity.id
_entity.type
_entity.pdbx_description
1 polymer ?
#
loop_
_entity_poly.entity_id
_entity_poly.type
_entity_poly.pdbx_seq_one_letter_code
_entity_poly.pdbx_strand_id
1 'polypeptide(L)'
;TDSLWDERDLLNCAVAAQKAMKCNTPKSKFTVGQLSKAMYIASGTTTDYVRRVHKVKFAYTIELHKRGRSGFEPQRSDILKVGKETFAGIEAMVKYVHKFYTFHACKRKRSASCNDLAKRCRYF
;
A
#
# COMPACT_ATOMS: atom_id res chain seq x y z
N THR A 1 13.59 -3.95 -10.70
CA THR A 1 14.22 -5.24 -10.29
C THR A 1 13.39 -5.77 -9.15
N ASP A 2 13.29 -7.09 -8.94
CA ASP A 2 12.40 -7.66 -7.89
C ASP A 2 12.95 -7.45 -6.47
N SER A 3 13.86 -6.50 -6.28
CA SER A 3 14.51 -6.26 -5.02
C SER A 3 13.51 -5.74 -3.99
N LEU A 4 13.75 -6.09 -2.74
CA LEU A 4 13.03 -5.57 -1.58
C LEU A 4 13.12 -4.03 -1.47
N TRP A 5 14.19 -3.47 -2.05
CA TRP A 5 14.60 -2.08 -1.94
C TRP A 5 14.24 -1.23 -3.16
N ASP A 6 13.60 -1.81 -4.19
CA ASP A 6 13.06 -1.03 -5.31
C ASP A 6 11.85 -0.24 -4.82
N GLU A 7 12.03 1.06 -4.60
CA GLU A 7 11.02 1.96 -4.04
C GLU A 7 9.88 2.26 -5.01
N ARG A 8 10.04 1.98 -6.31
CA ARG A 8 9.03 2.32 -7.33
C ARG A 8 7.73 1.57 -7.11
N ASP A 9 7.79 0.26 -6.83
CA ASP A 9 6.60 -0.53 -6.55
C ASP A 9 5.89 -0.06 -5.28
N LEU A 10 6.68 0.39 -4.30
CA LEU A 10 6.15 0.92 -3.06
C LEU A 10 5.39 2.22 -3.28
N LEU A 11 6.00 3.14 -4.01
CA LEU A 11 5.40 4.41 -4.36
C LEU A 11 4.14 4.20 -5.20
N ASN A 12 4.17 3.31 -6.19
CA ASN A 12 3.02 3.02 -7.04
C ASN A 12 1.84 2.43 -6.25
N CYS A 13 2.10 1.51 -5.32
CA CYS A 13 1.08 0.96 -4.43
C CYS A 13 0.49 2.05 -3.50
N ALA A 14 1.33 2.92 -2.93
CA ALA A 14 0.87 4.05 -2.12
C ALA A 14 0.04 5.06 -2.93
N VAL A 15 0.45 5.36 -4.16
CA VAL A 15 -0.31 6.23 -5.09
C VAL A 15 -1.65 5.62 -5.45
N ALA A 16 -1.73 4.29 -5.63
CA ALA A 16 -3.00 3.60 -5.85
C ALA A 16 -3.94 3.77 -4.65
N ALA A 17 -3.42 3.62 -3.43
CA ALA A 17 -4.16 3.88 -2.20
C ALA A 17 -4.65 5.32 -2.13
N GLN A 18 -3.76 6.30 -2.33
CA GLN A 18 -4.08 7.72 -2.29
C GLN A 18 -5.20 8.10 -3.28
N LYS A 19 -5.15 7.56 -4.50
CA LYS A 19 -6.21 7.77 -5.50
C LYS A 19 -7.56 7.23 -5.03
N ALA A 20 -7.58 5.99 -4.51
CA ALA A 20 -8.81 5.37 -3.99
C ALA A 20 -9.39 6.12 -2.77
N MET A 21 -8.52 6.60 -1.89
CA MET A 21 -8.91 7.43 -0.73
C MET A 21 -9.53 8.76 -1.20
N LYS A 22 -8.87 9.46 -2.13
CA LYS A 22 -9.37 10.72 -2.71
C LYS A 22 -10.74 10.59 -3.37
N CYS A 23 -11.09 9.44 -3.97
CA CYS A 23 -12.44 9.22 -4.51
C CYS A 23 -13.52 9.23 -3.42
N ASN A 24 -13.19 8.85 -2.19
CA ASN A 24 -14.12 8.85 -1.05
C ASN A 24 -14.13 10.20 -0.32
N THR A 25 -12.98 10.90 -0.27
CA THR A 25 -12.93 12.27 0.25
C THR A 25 -12.11 13.21 -0.66
N PRO A 26 -12.72 13.80 -1.70
CA PRO A 26 -11.99 14.58 -2.71
C PRO A 26 -11.23 15.80 -2.18
N LYS A 27 -11.67 16.35 -1.03
CA LYS A 27 -11.03 17.48 -0.36
C LYS A 27 -9.82 17.07 0.50
N SER A 28 -9.60 15.78 0.72
CA SER A 28 -8.48 15.32 1.56
C SER A 28 -7.15 15.38 0.81
N LYS A 29 -6.14 15.91 1.49
CA LYS A 29 -4.79 16.14 0.97
C LYS A 29 -3.81 15.09 1.52
N PHE A 30 -4.08 13.82 1.25
CA PHE A 30 -3.10 12.77 1.56
C PHE A 30 -1.81 13.00 0.76
N THR A 31 -0.67 12.93 1.43
CA THR A 31 0.65 12.88 0.82
C THR A 31 1.15 11.44 0.83
N VAL A 32 2.07 11.12 -0.09
CA VAL A 32 2.70 9.80 -0.18
C VAL A 32 4.20 9.99 -0.32
N GLY A 33 4.96 9.12 0.31
CA GLY A 33 6.42 9.16 0.24
C GLY A 33 7.08 8.25 1.26
N GLN A 34 8.41 8.25 1.24
CA GLN A 34 9.22 7.63 2.28
C GLN A 34 8.93 8.32 3.63
N LEU A 35 8.73 7.53 4.69
CA LEU A 35 8.31 8.03 6.01
C LEU A 35 9.16 9.21 6.50
N SER A 36 10.49 9.08 6.45
CA SER A 36 11.42 10.12 6.91
C SER A 36 11.34 11.44 6.12
N LYS A 37 10.97 11.37 4.84
CA LYS A 37 10.82 12.54 3.96
C LYS A 37 9.41 13.14 4.02
N ALA A 38 8.40 12.29 4.18
CA ALA A 38 7.00 12.69 4.18
C ALA A 38 6.53 13.20 5.55
N MET A 39 7.21 12.80 6.63
CA MET A 39 6.88 13.20 8.00
C MET A 39 8.10 13.78 8.72
N TYR A 40 8.90 12.94 9.37
CA TYR A 40 10.12 13.31 10.09
C TYR A 40 10.99 12.07 10.28
N ILE A 41 12.28 12.27 10.57
CA ILE A 41 13.21 11.17 10.84
C ILE A 41 12.81 10.49 12.16
N ALA A 42 12.47 9.21 12.07
CA ALA A 42 12.18 8.36 13.22
C ALA A 42 12.91 7.02 13.04
N SER A 43 13.60 6.57 14.09
CA SER A 43 14.18 5.22 14.16
C SER A 43 13.25 4.27 14.92
N GLY A 44 13.39 2.96 14.68
CA GLY A 44 12.62 1.95 15.40
C GLY A 44 11.15 1.84 14.98
N THR A 45 10.79 2.33 13.79
CA THR A 45 9.41 2.22 13.30
C THR A 45 9.04 0.77 13.00
N THR A 46 7.77 0.39 13.21
CA THR A 46 7.26 -0.94 12.87
C THR A 46 7.48 -1.26 11.39
N THR A 47 7.28 -0.27 10.52
CA THR A 47 7.50 -0.39 9.07
C THR A 47 8.95 -0.74 8.75
N ASP A 48 9.92 -0.07 9.37
CA ASP A 48 11.35 -0.38 9.14
C ASP A 48 11.73 -1.75 9.70
N TYR A 49 11.26 -2.09 10.92
CA TYR A 49 11.50 -3.39 11.53
C TYR A 49 11.00 -4.53 10.65
N VAL A 50 9.73 -4.46 10.21
CA VAL A 50 9.11 -5.51 9.40
C VAL A 50 9.77 -5.63 8.02
N ARG A 51 10.17 -4.52 7.39
CA ARG A 51 10.94 -4.55 6.13
C ARG A 51 12.32 -5.17 6.34
N ARG A 52 13.04 -4.77 7.39
CA ARG A 52 14.43 -5.17 7.62
C ARG A 52 14.54 -6.62 8.09
N VAL A 53 13.73 -7.02 9.06
CA VAL A 53 13.82 -8.32 9.75
C VAL A 53 13.02 -9.37 8.99
N HIS A 54 11.74 -9.11 8.72
CA HIS A 54 10.83 -10.08 8.10
C HIS A 54 10.78 -10.03 6.57
N LYS A 55 11.54 -9.13 5.93
CA LYS A 55 11.65 -9.02 4.47
C LYS A 55 10.32 -8.77 3.75
N VAL A 56 9.35 -8.16 4.43
CA VAL A 56 8.07 -7.79 3.81
C VAL A 56 8.30 -6.58 2.91
N LYS A 57 8.02 -6.70 1.60
CA LYS A 57 8.22 -5.60 0.65
C LYS A 57 7.23 -4.46 0.84
N PHE A 58 5.94 -4.79 0.96
CA PHE A 58 4.86 -3.81 1.04
C PHE A 58 4.50 -3.54 2.50
N ALA A 59 5.31 -2.73 3.18
CA ALA A 59 5.06 -2.29 4.56
C ALA A 59 4.84 -0.77 4.56
N TYR A 60 3.82 -0.31 5.27
CA TYR A 60 3.35 1.07 5.23
C TYR A 60 2.85 1.54 6.60
N THR A 61 2.98 2.84 6.82
CA THR A 61 2.26 3.59 7.85
C THR A 61 1.19 4.43 7.14
N ILE A 62 -0.06 4.36 7.60
CA ILE A 62 -1.14 5.22 7.12
C ILE A 62 -1.54 6.15 8.25
N GLU A 63 -1.22 7.44 8.10
CA GLU A 63 -1.68 8.48 9.01
C GLU A 63 -3.05 8.97 8.57
N LEU A 64 -4.04 8.85 9.44
CA LEU A 64 -5.42 9.22 9.12
C LEU A 64 -5.59 10.74 9.09
N HIS A 65 -6.69 11.17 8.49
CA HIS A 65 -7.01 12.59 8.42
C HIS A 65 -7.18 13.18 9.82
N LYS A 66 -6.50 14.30 10.10
CA LYS A 66 -6.67 15.05 11.36
C LYS A 66 -8.10 15.55 11.48
N ARG A 67 -8.74 15.36 12.63
CA ARG A 67 -10.12 15.83 12.91
C ARG A 67 -10.22 16.44 14.30
N GLY A 68 -11.19 17.33 14.49
CA GLY A 68 -11.34 18.08 15.73
C GLY A 68 -10.29 19.18 15.91
N ARG A 69 -10.24 19.78 17.11
CA ARG A 69 -9.35 20.91 17.42
C ARG A 69 -7.88 20.49 17.58
N SER A 70 -7.65 19.33 18.20
CA SER A 70 -6.31 18.78 18.43
C SER A 70 -5.81 17.89 17.28
N GLY A 71 -6.69 17.51 16.35
CA GLY A 71 -6.40 16.54 15.30
C GLY A 71 -6.63 15.08 15.71
N PHE A 72 -6.84 14.80 17.00
CA PHE A 72 -7.05 13.47 17.58
C PHE A 72 -8.45 13.26 18.17
N GLU A 73 -9.35 14.22 17.97
CA GLU A 73 -10.71 14.22 18.53
C GLU A 73 -11.74 14.25 17.39
N PRO A 74 -11.88 13.16 16.62
CA PRO A 74 -12.88 13.11 15.57
C PRO A 74 -14.28 13.18 16.16
N GLN A 75 -15.18 13.94 15.53
CA GLN A 75 -16.60 13.80 15.82
C GLN A 75 -17.09 12.42 15.40
N ARG A 76 -18.12 11.90 16.07
CA ARG A 76 -18.71 10.58 15.76
C ARG A 76 -19.10 10.44 14.28
N SER A 77 -19.57 11.53 13.67
CA SER A 77 -19.94 11.62 12.24
C SER A 77 -18.75 11.41 11.29
N ASP A 78 -17.51 11.69 11.72
CA ASP A 78 -16.31 11.53 10.91
C ASP A 78 -15.78 10.09 10.89
N ILE A 79 -16.08 9.28 11.91
CA ILE A 79 -15.53 7.92 12.07
C ILE A 79 -15.84 7.06 10.85
N LEU A 80 -17.11 7.00 10.44
CA LEU A 80 -17.52 6.19 9.29
C LEU A 80 -16.91 6.70 7.98
N LYS A 81 -16.74 8.02 7.84
CA LYS A 81 -16.15 8.64 6.66
C LYS A 81 -14.67 8.28 6.53
N VAL A 82 -13.91 8.40 7.62
CA VAL A 82 -12.49 8.02 7.67
C VAL A 82 -12.35 6.52 7.45
N GLY A 83 -13.21 5.70 8.06
CA GLY A 83 -13.21 4.25 7.86
C GLY A 83 -13.42 3.84 6.40
N LYS A 84 -14.42 4.40 5.72
CA LYS A 84 -14.69 4.12 4.29
C LYS A 84 -13.53 4.53 3.39
N GLU A 85 -12.96 5.70 3.64
CA GLU A 85 -11.81 6.20 2.91
C GLU A 85 -10.58 5.29 3.07
N THR A 86 -10.20 5.01 4.32
CA THR A 86 -9.04 4.17 4.62
C THR A 86 -9.22 2.76 4.06
N PHE A 87 -10.43 2.19 4.18
CA PHE A 87 -10.71 0.86 3.64
C PHE A 87 -10.57 0.81 2.12
N ALA A 88 -11.05 1.82 1.39
CA ALA A 88 -10.86 1.91 -0.06
C ALA A 88 -9.36 1.97 -0.44
N GLY A 89 -8.56 2.69 0.34
CA GLY A 89 -7.10 2.71 0.20
C GLY A 89 -6.47 1.33 0.39
N ILE A 90 -6.82 0.62 1.48
CA ILE A 90 -6.33 -0.73 1.78
C ILE A 90 -6.73 -1.70 0.67
N GLU A 91 -7.97 -1.66 0.19
CA GLU A 91 -8.43 -2.53 -0.90
C GLU A 91 -7.61 -2.32 -2.18
N ALA A 92 -7.31 -1.07 -2.54
CA ALA A 92 -6.46 -0.75 -3.70
C ALA A 92 -5.03 -1.28 -3.52
N MET A 93 -4.47 -1.17 -2.31
CA MET A 93 -3.15 -1.74 -1.99
C MET A 93 -3.15 -3.26 -2.11
N VAL A 94 -4.15 -3.95 -1.54
CA VAL A 94 -4.27 -5.41 -1.63
C VAL A 94 -4.36 -5.86 -3.08
N LYS A 95 -5.17 -5.20 -3.92
CA LYS A 95 -5.25 -5.48 -5.36
C LYS A 95 -3.90 -5.28 -6.06
N TYR A 96 -3.17 -4.22 -5.74
CA TYR A 96 -1.84 -3.97 -6.29
C TYR A 96 -0.84 -5.06 -5.89
N VAL A 97 -0.76 -5.38 -4.59
CA VAL A 97 0.13 -6.41 -4.03
C VAL A 97 -0.17 -7.79 -4.62
N HIS A 98 -1.45 -8.14 -4.73
CA HIS A 98 -1.89 -9.38 -5.36
C HIS A 98 -1.43 -9.48 -6.82
N LYS A 99 -1.64 -8.42 -7.61
CA LYS A 99 -1.16 -8.35 -8.99
C LYS A 99 0.36 -8.50 -9.05
N PHE A 100 1.09 -7.75 -8.23
CA PHE A 100 2.56 -7.84 -8.17
C PHE A 100 3.00 -9.29 -7.99
N TYR A 101 2.56 -9.97 -6.93
CA TYR A 101 3.02 -11.34 -6.66
C TYR A 101 2.52 -12.37 -7.67
N THR A 102 1.33 -12.22 -8.23
CA THR A 102 0.83 -13.12 -9.29
C THR A 102 1.59 -12.96 -10.60
N PHE A 103 1.90 -11.72 -11.02
CA PHE A 103 2.75 -11.46 -12.19
C PHE A 103 4.18 -12.00 -12.01
N HIS A 104 4.79 -11.80 -10.84
CA HIS A 104 6.13 -12.32 -10.56
C HIS A 104 6.17 -13.85 -10.45
N ALA A 105 5.14 -14.47 -9.86
CA ALA A 105 4.99 -15.92 -9.87
C ALA A 105 4.87 -16.47 -11.31
N CYS A 106 4.11 -15.80 -12.18
CA CYS A 106 3.98 -16.16 -13.59
C CYS A 106 5.31 -16.03 -14.36
N LYS A 107 6.06 -14.94 -14.17
CA LYS A 107 7.38 -14.76 -14.79
C LYS A 107 8.39 -15.82 -14.34
N ARG A 108 8.48 -16.11 -13.03
CA ARG A 108 9.32 -17.21 -12.52
C ARG A 108 8.91 -18.56 -13.08
N LYS A 109 7.62 -18.83 -13.22
CA LYS A 109 7.12 -20.07 -13.83
C LYS A 109 7.41 -20.15 -15.32
N ARG A 110 7.37 -19.04 -16.08
CA ARG A 110 7.76 -19.00 -17.50
C ARG A 110 9.26 -19.20 -17.72
N SER A 111 10.11 -18.69 -16.83
CA SER A 111 11.55 -19.00 -16.88
C SER A 111 11.87 -20.42 -16.42
N ALA A 112 11.02 -21.01 -15.57
CA ALA A 112 11.19 -22.38 -15.08
C ALA A 112 10.49 -23.45 -15.97
N SER A 113 9.48 -23.08 -16.75
CA SER A 113 8.79 -23.96 -17.70
C SER A 113 9.02 -23.45 -19.13
N CYS A 114 10.18 -23.78 -19.68
CA CYS A 114 10.13 -24.39 -20.99
C CYS A 114 9.34 -25.70 -20.82
N ASN A 115 8.14 -25.71 -21.40
CA ASN A 115 7.14 -26.78 -21.48
C ASN A 115 6.08 -26.85 -20.34
N ASP A 116 4.85 -26.44 -20.71
CA ASP A 116 3.57 -27.12 -20.37
C ASP A 116 2.58 -26.57 -19.32
N LEU A 117 2.38 -25.24 -19.15
CA LEU A 117 1.35 -24.75 -18.20
C LEU A 117 0.52 -23.50 -18.63
N ALA A 118 0.23 -23.35 -19.92
CA ALA A 118 -0.59 -22.22 -20.42
C ALA A 118 -2.09 -22.23 -20.03
N LYS A 119 -2.60 -23.23 -19.28
CA LYS A 119 -4.05 -23.40 -19.07
C LYS A 119 -4.63 -22.89 -17.74
N ARG A 120 -3.81 -22.46 -16.75
CA ARG A 120 -4.30 -22.32 -15.36
C ARG A 120 -4.43 -20.88 -14.80
N CYS A 121 -4.19 -19.83 -15.59
CA CYS A 121 -4.32 -18.43 -15.16
C CYS A 121 -5.52 -17.70 -15.79
N ARG A 122 -6.68 -18.37 -15.92
CA ARG A 122 -7.93 -17.78 -16.44
C ARG A 122 -9.10 -17.85 -15.47
N TYR A 123 -8.83 -17.83 -14.17
CA TYR A 123 -9.86 -17.68 -13.16
C TYR A 123 -9.34 -16.63 -12.16
N PHE A 124 -10.08 -15.52 -12.05
CA PHE A 124 -9.78 -14.21 -11.43
C PHE A 124 -9.17 -13.16 -12.36
#